data_AF-A0A937XYB9-F1
#
_entry.id   AF-A0A937XYB9-F1
#
_cell.length_a   1.000
_cell.length_b   1.000
_cell.length_c   1.000
_cell.angle_alpha   90.00
_cell.angle_beta   90.00
_cell.angle_gamma   90.00
#
_symmetry.space_group_name_H-M   'P 1'
#
loop_
_entity.id
_entity.type
_entity.pdbx_description
1 polymer ?
#
loop_
_entity_poly.entity_id
_entity_poly.type
_entity_poly.pdbx_seq_one_letter_code
_entity_poly.pdbx_strand_id
1 'polypeptide(L)'
;MLALACAPAVALTPAAKEFLEISKALEPVQCEKRQLRRAMALAQVEQRGGDMKKLQARFAALNKDPKTAKLEKRLAELESQILDGKGRARDPRDLEAISLQQRQAFYRCD
;
A
#
# COMPACT_ATOMS: atom_id res chain seq x y z
N MET A 1 44.81 4.75 -19.10
CA MET A 1 43.55 5.51 -19.14
C MET A 1 42.53 4.82 -18.25
N LEU A 2 42.29 5.33 -17.04
CA LEU A 2 41.21 4.83 -16.18
C LEU A 2 39.89 5.37 -16.71
N ALA A 3 39.10 4.51 -17.35
CA ALA A 3 37.70 4.80 -17.63
C ALA A 3 36.92 4.65 -16.31
N LEU A 4 36.75 5.77 -15.61
CA LEU A 4 35.87 5.87 -14.46
C LEU A 4 34.43 5.73 -14.97
N ALA A 5 33.91 4.51 -14.97
CA ALA A 5 32.51 4.24 -15.26
C ALA A 5 31.67 4.85 -14.13
N CYS A 6 31.19 6.08 -14.33
CA CYS A 6 30.06 6.62 -13.57
C CYS A 6 28.88 5.68 -13.79
N ALA A 7 28.66 4.75 -12.85
CA ALA A 7 27.36 4.10 -12.74
C ALA A 7 26.35 5.23 -12.53
N PRO A 8 25.35 5.41 -13.40
CA PRO A 8 24.26 6.31 -13.07
C PRO A 8 23.67 5.75 -11.78
N ALA A 9 23.60 6.56 -10.72
CA ALA A 9 22.77 6.24 -9.57
C ALA A 9 21.34 6.21 -10.11
N VAL A 10 20.87 5.04 -10.54
CA VAL A 10 19.65 5.00 -11.32
C VAL A 10 18.47 5.13 -10.38
N ALA A 11 18.01 6.37 -10.29
CA ALA A 11 16.93 6.78 -9.42
C ALA A 11 15.59 6.24 -9.95
N LEU A 12 14.72 5.85 -9.01
CA LEU A 12 13.32 5.54 -9.27
C LEU A 12 12.65 6.61 -10.13
N THR A 13 11.69 6.21 -10.94
CA THR A 13 10.88 7.18 -11.69
C THR A 13 10.12 8.09 -10.73
N PRO A 14 9.77 9.33 -11.15
CA PRO A 14 8.95 10.21 -10.32
C PRO A 14 7.63 9.57 -9.90
N ALA A 15 6.99 8.81 -10.80
CA ALA A 15 5.75 8.09 -10.52
C ALA A 15 5.94 7.02 -9.44
N ALA A 16 7.02 6.23 -9.50
CA ALA A 16 7.31 5.24 -8.47
C ALA A 16 7.67 5.86 -7.11
N LYS A 17 8.40 6.98 -7.10
CA LYS A 17 8.66 7.73 -5.86
C LYS A 17 7.37 8.20 -5.21
N GLU A 18 6.48 8.81 -5.99
CA GLU A 18 5.18 9.27 -5.48
C GLU A 18 4.32 8.08 -5.00
N PHE A 19 4.32 6.97 -5.75
CA PHE A 19 3.61 5.76 -5.38
C PHE A 19 4.07 5.21 -4.02
N LEU A 20 5.39 5.16 -3.79
CA LEU A 20 5.96 4.69 -2.53
C LEU A 20 5.59 5.60 -1.36
N GLU A 21 5.65 6.92 -1.53
CA GLU A 21 5.29 7.87 -0.48
C GLU A 21 3.80 7.79 -0.12
N ILE A 22 2.92 7.68 -1.11
CA ILE A 22 1.49 7.48 -0.85
C ILE A 22 1.24 6.12 -0.19
N SER A 23 1.94 5.07 -0.63
CA SER A 23 1.82 3.73 -0.03
C SER A 23 2.21 3.75 1.46
N LYS A 24 3.28 4.45 1.83
CA LYS A 24 3.68 4.66 3.23
C LYS A 24 2.65 5.46 4.01
N ALA A 25 2.10 6.52 3.42
CA ALA A 25 1.08 7.34 4.07
C ALA A 25 -0.22 6.57 4.35
N LEU A 26 -0.58 5.62 3.48
CA LEU A 26 -1.74 4.75 3.65
C LEU A 26 -1.48 3.55 4.58
N GLU A 27 -0.22 3.22 4.86
CA GLU A 27 0.16 2.04 5.64
C GLU A 27 -0.55 1.94 7.00
N PRO A 28 -0.61 2.99 7.85
CA PRO A 28 -1.30 2.90 9.15
C PRO A 28 -2.79 2.54 9.01
N VAL A 29 -3.46 3.10 8.00
CA VAL A 29 -4.88 2.84 7.73
C VAL A 29 -5.07 1.40 7.25
N GLN A 30 -4.18 0.89 6.39
CA GLN A 30 -4.24 -0.49 5.92
C GLN A 30 -3.94 -1.49 7.04
N CYS A 31 -2.99 -1.18 7.94
CA CYS A 31 -2.74 -1.99 9.14
C CYS A 31 -3.98 -2.03 10.04
N GLU A 32 -4.62 -0.89 10.33
CA GLU A 32 -5.83 -0.86 11.16
C GLU A 32 -6.98 -1.65 10.50
N LYS A 33 -7.19 -1.48 9.19
CA LYS A 33 -8.16 -2.28 8.43
C LYS A 33 -7.88 -3.79 8.56
N ARG A 34 -6.62 -4.23 8.51
CA ARG A 34 -6.23 -5.63 8.69
C ARG A 34 -6.51 -6.14 10.11
N GLN A 35 -6.15 -5.36 11.13
CA GLN A 35 -6.43 -5.69 12.53
C GLN A 35 -7.93 -5.80 12.80
N LEU A 36 -8.74 -4.87 12.27
CA LEU A 36 -10.19 -4.91 12.38
C LEU A 36 -10.78 -6.16 11.71
N ARG A 37 -10.28 -6.57 10.54
CA ARG A 37 -10.70 -7.83 9.90
C ARG A 37 -10.40 -9.06 10.77
N ARG A 38 -9.21 -9.12 11.39
CA ARG A 38 -8.86 -10.19 12.33
C ARG A 38 -9.78 -10.18 13.55
N ALA A 39 -10.01 -9.02 14.16
CA ALA A 39 -10.89 -8.88 15.31
C ALA A 39 -12.34 -9.26 14.99
N MET A 40 -12.84 -8.90 13.81
CA MET A 40 -14.18 -9.31 13.35
C MET A 40 -14.29 -10.83 13.17
N ALA A 41 -13.26 -11.46 12.58
CA ALA A 41 -13.22 -12.92 12.45
C ALA A 41 -13.24 -13.62 13.82
N LEU A 42 -12.48 -13.10 14.80
CA LEU A 42 -12.50 -13.62 16.17
C LEU A 42 -13.86 -13.41 16.85
N ALA A 43 -14.43 -12.20 16.78
CA ALA A 43 -15.73 -11.90 17.37
C ALA A 43 -16.85 -12.76 16.77
N GLN A 44 -16.75 -13.11 15.48
CA GLN A 44 -17.67 -14.02 14.81
C GLN A 44 -17.56 -15.44 15.38
N VAL A 45 -16.35 -15.97 15.56
CA VAL A 45 -16.10 -17.30 16.15
C VAL A 45 -16.59 -17.36 17.61
N GLU A 46 -16.34 -16.31 18.37
CA GLU A 46 -16.72 -16.20 19.79
C GLU A 46 -18.20 -15.79 20.00
N GLN A 47 -18.98 -15.63 18.92
CA GLN A 47 -20.38 -15.19 18.94
C GLN A 47 -20.62 -13.87 19.72
N ARG A 48 -19.63 -12.97 19.76
CA ARG A 48 -19.71 -11.67 20.43
C ARG A 48 -20.37 -10.62 19.53
N GLY A 49 -21.69 -10.75 19.34
CA GLY A 49 -22.47 -9.89 18.43
C GLY A 49 -22.40 -8.39 18.73
N GLY A 50 -22.22 -7.99 20.00
CA GLY A 50 -22.04 -6.59 20.40
C GLY A 50 -20.72 -5.99 19.90
N ASP A 51 -19.64 -6.76 19.99
CA ASP A 51 -18.31 -6.36 19.51
C ASP A 51 -18.26 -6.28 17.99
N MET A 52 -18.97 -7.19 17.30
CA MET A 52 -19.02 -7.22 15.84
C MET A 52 -19.55 -5.91 15.24
N LYS A 53 -20.66 -5.38 15.77
CA LYS A 53 -21.24 -4.11 15.27
C LYS A 53 -20.28 -2.94 15.45
N LYS A 54 -19.58 -2.88 16.58
CA LYS A 54 -18.60 -1.82 16.88
C LYS A 54 -17.39 -1.89 15.93
N LEU A 55 -16.88 -3.09 15.68
CA LEU A 55 -15.76 -3.32 14.76
C LEU A 55 -16.14 -2.97 13.31
N GLN A 56 -17.34 -3.35 12.87
CA GLN A 56 -17.87 -2.99 11.55
C GLN A 56 -18.01 -1.47 11.39
N ALA A 57 -18.52 -0.77 12.41
CA ALA A 57 -18.66 0.68 12.37
C ALA A 57 -17.29 1.38 12.23
N ARG A 58 -16.27 0.92 12.97
CA ARG A 58 -14.89 1.43 12.83
C ARG A 58 -14.32 1.17 11.44
N PHE A 59 -14.49 -0.04 10.91
CA PHE A 59 -14.02 -0.40 9.57
C PHE A 59 -14.71 0.46 8.50
N ALA A 60 -16.02 0.68 8.63
CA ALA A 60 -16.77 1.54 7.71
C ALA A 60 -16.33 3.01 7.78
N ALA A 61 -15.98 3.52 8.96
CA ALA A 61 -15.46 4.87 9.13
C ALA A 61 -14.13 5.06 8.37
N LEU A 62 -13.20 4.11 8.46
CA LEU A 62 -11.93 4.15 7.72
C LEU A 62 -12.12 4.14 6.20
N ASN A 63 -13.15 3.45 5.69
CA ASN A 63 -13.45 3.43 4.25
C ASN A 63 -14.12 4.73 3.76
N LYS A 64 -14.73 5.50 4.65
CA LYS A 64 -15.41 6.76 4.32
C LYS A 64 -14.49 7.98 4.43
N ASP A 65 -13.25 7.80 4.88
CA ASP A 65 -12.30 8.92 4.97
C ASP A 65 -11.95 9.45 3.57
N PRO A 66 -12.34 10.70 3.23
CA PRO A 66 -12.08 11.26 1.92
C PRO A 66 -10.59 11.45 1.62
N LYS A 67 -9.74 11.60 2.66
CA LYS A 67 -8.29 11.71 2.48
C LYS A 67 -7.71 10.39 1.99
N THR A 68 -8.07 9.29 2.66
CA THR A 68 -7.72 7.93 2.25
C THR A 68 -8.20 7.65 0.82
N ALA A 69 -9.46 7.95 0.50
CA ALA A 69 -10.01 7.71 -0.84
C ALA A 69 -9.26 8.49 -1.94
N LYS A 70 -8.85 9.74 -1.67
CA LYS A 70 -8.06 10.55 -2.60
C LYS A 70 -6.68 9.94 -2.87
N LEU A 71 -6.02 9.44 -1.82
CA LEU A 71 -4.71 8.79 -1.93
C LEU A 71 -4.81 7.45 -2.67
N GLU A 72 -5.82 6.62 -2.37
CA GLU A 72 -6.07 5.35 -3.07
C GLU A 72 -6.36 5.59 -4.56
N LYS A 73 -7.14 6.61 -4.89
CA LYS A 73 -7.35 7.02 -6.30
C LYS A 73 -6.03 7.40 -6.98
N ARG A 74 -5.19 8.19 -6.31
CA ARG A 74 -3.89 8.61 -6.86
C ARG A 74 -2.94 7.42 -7.06
N LEU A 75 -2.96 6.43 -6.16
CA LEU A 75 -2.20 5.19 -6.37
C LEU A 75 -2.62 4.46 -7.64
N ALA A 76 -3.92 4.33 -7.90
CA ALA A 76 -4.42 3.67 -9.12
C ALA A 76 -4.00 4.43 -10.40
N GLU A 77 -4.00 5.76 -10.37
CA GLU A 77 -3.50 6.59 -11.48
C GLU A 77 -2.00 6.36 -11.72
N LEU A 78 -1.19 6.29 -10.65
CA LEU A 78 0.25 6.06 -10.72
C LEU A 78 0.58 4.63 -11.16
N GLU A 79 -0.20 3.64 -10.72
CA GLU A 79 -0.06 2.25 -11.13
C GLU A 79 -0.17 2.11 -12.66
N SER A 80 -1.09 2.84 -13.29
CA SER A 80 -1.22 2.85 -14.76
C SER A 80 0.00 3.45 -15.50
N GLN A 81 0.77 4.29 -14.81
CA GLN A 81 1.99 4.92 -15.34
C GLN A 81 3.21 4.02 -15.12
N ILE A 82 3.23 3.27 -14.01
CA ILE A 82 4.32 2.35 -13.65
C ILE A 82 4.21 1.03 -14.42
N LEU A 83 2.98 0.55 -14.65
CA LEU A 83 2.70 -0.66 -15.40
C LEU A 83 2.42 -0.38 -16.87
N ASP A 84 2.77 -1.33 -17.73
CA ASP A 84 2.36 -1.38 -19.12
C ASP A 84 0.90 -1.89 -19.23
N GLY A 85 0.32 -1.84 -20.43
CA GLY A 85 -1.03 -2.34 -20.68
C GLY A 85 -1.20 -3.86 -20.52
N LYS A 86 -0.16 -4.58 -20.10
CA LYS A 86 -0.14 -6.02 -19.79
C LYS A 86 0.18 -6.30 -18.31
N GLY A 87 0.21 -5.26 -17.46
CA GLY A 87 0.48 -5.38 -16.03
C GLY A 87 1.95 -5.61 -15.68
N ARG A 88 2.89 -5.41 -16.61
CA ARG A 88 4.34 -5.51 -16.36
C ARG A 88 4.88 -4.12 -16.06
N ALA A 89 5.84 -4.01 -15.14
CA ALA A 89 6.45 -2.72 -14.89
C ALA A 89 7.25 -2.23 -16.10
N ARG A 90 7.09 -0.94 -16.41
CA ARG A 90 7.83 -0.25 -17.48
C ARG A 90 9.30 -0.07 -17.11
N ASP A 91 9.59 0.15 -15.82
CA ASP A 91 10.94 0.10 -15.24
C ASP A 91 11.01 -1.05 -14.22
N PRO A 92 11.87 -2.08 -14.43
CA PRO A 92 12.03 -3.17 -13.48
C PRO A 92 12.43 -2.75 -12.06
N ARG A 93 13.13 -1.62 -11.89
CA ARG A 93 13.55 -1.13 -10.57
C ARG A 93 12.40 -0.54 -9.78
N ASP A 94 11.45 0.10 -10.46
CA ASP A 94 10.23 0.59 -9.83
C ASP A 94 9.45 -0.59 -9.24
N LEU A 95 9.36 -1.70 -9.98
CA LEU A 95 8.74 -2.93 -9.49
C LEU A 95 9.46 -3.50 -8.28
N GLU A 96 10.80 -3.54 -8.31
CA GLU A 96 11.60 -4.06 -7.21
C GLU A 96 11.38 -3.24 -5.93
N ALA A 97 11.42 -1.91 -6.02
CA ALA A 97 11.21 -1.03 -4.88
C ALA A 97 9.79 -1.11 -4.32
N ILE A 98 8.77 -1.14 -5.20
CA ILE A 98 7.37 -1.33 -4.80
C ILE A 98 7.18 -2.69 -4.11
N SER A 99 7.74 -3.75 -4.69
CA SER A 99 7.67 -5.10 -4.13
C SER A 99 8.39 -5.22 -2.78
N LEU A 100 9.51 -4.51 -2.61
CA LEU A 100 10.21 -4.44 -1.32
C LEU A 100 9.36 -3.72 -0.27
N GLN A 101 8.81 -2.55 -0.60
CA GLN A 101 7.94 -1.78 0.29
C GLN A 101 6.71 -2.58 0.72
N GLN A 102 6.04 -3.27 -0.22
CA GLN A 102 4.86 -4.10 0.07
C GLN A 102 5.20 -5.24 1.03
N ARG A 103 6.32 -5.94 0.82
CA ARG A 103 6.80 -6.98 1.75
C ARG A 103 7.08 -6.39 3.14
N GLN A 104 7.77 -5.26 3.23
CA GLN A 104 8.06 -4.62 4.51
C GLN A 104 6.80 -4.13 5.22
N ALA A 105 5.82 -3.60 4.50
CA ALA A 105 4.55 -3.16 5.07
C ALA A 105 3.75 -4.34 5.64
N PHE A 106 3.74 -5.48 4.93
CA PHE A 106 3.06 -6.69 5.39
C PHE A 106 3.53 -7.13 6.79
N TYR A 107 4.85 -7.20 7.00
CA TYR A 107 5.43 -7.60 8.29
C TYR A 107 5.29 -6.53 9.38
N ARG A 108 5.13 -5.25 9.02
CA ARG A 108 4.90 -4.17 9.99
C ARG A 108 3.46 -4.11 10.48
N CYS A 109 2.51 -4.61 9.69
CA CYS A 109 1.09 -4.70 10.03
C CYS A 109 0.68 -6.02 10.70
N ASP A 110 1.63 -6.86 11.15
CA ASP A 110 1.33 -8.13 11.83
C ASP A 110 1.03 -7.97 13.32
#